data_AF-A0A2E7QW93-F1
#
_entry.id   AF-A0A2E7QW93-F1
#
_cell.length_a   1.000
_cell.length_b   1.000
_cell.length_c   1.000
_cell.angle_alpha   90.00
_cell.angle_beta   90.00
_cell.angle_gamma   90.00
#
_symmetry.space_group_name_H-M   'P 1'
#
loop_
_entity.id
_entity.type
_entity.pdbx_description
1 polymer ?
#
loop_
_entity_poly.entity_id
_entity_poly.type
_entity_poly.pdbx_seq_one_letter_code
_entity_poly.pdbx_strand_id
1 'polypeptide(L)'
;MGQKLELTLAMGDYEIVRALKDGTVEPDGIKLNILTKMDSTTRHWRFLRNQDFDVAECSCSSYLVARDQGMPFEGIPVFLHRRFRHGFMFINSQKGFKEPKDLIGCRMGVKQFQSSAQLWMRGILEHEYGVPHRSMEWFSELDESIEFDPPEDLKLTRLPNNKSVETM
;
A
#
# COMPACT_ATOMS: atom_id res chain seq x y z
N MET A 1 -21.54 -24.77 -24.66
CA MET A 1 -20.62 -23.78 -24.07
C MET A 1 -20.34 -24.21 -22.64
N GLY A 2 -19.07 -24.29 -22.23
CA GLY A 2 -18.70 -24.71 -20.89
C GLY A 2 -19.19 -23.72 -19.82
N GLN A 3 -19.28 -24.17 -18.57
CA GLN A 3 -19.61 -23.30 -17.44
C GLN A 3 -18.49 -22.27 -17.25
N LYS A 4 -18.84 -20.97 -17.18
CA LYS A 4 -17.87 -19.90 -16.88
C LYS A 4 -17.30 -20.09 -15.46
N LEU A 5 -16.00 -19.86 -15.29
CA LEU A 5 -15.35 -19.85 -13.98
C LEU A 5 -15.79 -18.61 -13.19
N GLU A 6 -16.30 -18.80 -11.97
CA GLU A 6 -16.69 -17.68 -11.10
C GLU A 6 -15.48 -17.22 -10.29
N LEU A 7 -15.11 -15.94 -10.39
CA LEU A 7 -14.00 -15.36 -9.64
C LEU A 7 -14.40 -14.02 -9.03
N THR A 8 -13.92 -13.75 -7.83
CA THR A 8 -14.03 -12.46 -7.15
C THR A 8 -12.81 -11.58 -7.45
N LEU A 9 -13.07 -10.30 -7.75
CA LEU A 9 -12.03 -9.31 -8.01
C LEU A 9 -12.22 -8.08 -7.12
N ALA A 10 -11.34 -7.90 -6.13
CA ALA A 10 -11.36 -6.72 -5.27
C ALA A 10 -10.40 -5.64 -5.78
N MET A 11 -10.85 -4.41 -5.98
CA MET A 11 -9.98 -3.30 -6.45
C MET A 11 -10.53 -1.93 -6.10
N GLY A 12 -9.77 -0.86 -6.34
CA GLY A 12 -10.26 0.50 -6.18
C GLY A 12 -11.32 0.86 -7.24
N ASP A 13 -12.25 1.74 -6.89
CA ASP A 13 -13.20 2.30 -7.85
C ASP A 13 -12.52 3.41 -8.67
N TYR A 14 -11.91 3.01 -9.79
CA TYR A 14 -11.22 3.92 -10.70
C TYR A 14 -11.92 3.97 -12.06
N GLU A 15 -11.81 5.10 -12.72
CA GLU A 15 -12.32 5.27 -14.08
C GLU A 15 -11.68 4.28 -15.07
N ILE A 16 -10.39 3.97 -14.88
CA ILE A 16 -9.64 3.04 -15.73
C ILE A 16 -10.14 1.60 -15.67
N VAL A 17 -10.91 1.21 -14.65
CA VAL A 17 -11.50 -0.13 -14.52
C VAL A 17 -12.99 -0.14 -14.85
N ARG A 18 -13.57 0.99 -15.27
CA ARG A 18 -15.01 1.13 -15.53
C ARG A 18 -15.52 0.10 -16.54
N ALA A 19 -14.80 -0.09 -17.66
CA ALA A 19 -15.20 -1.03 -18.71
C ALA A 19 -15.30 -2.47 -18.21
N LEU A 20 -14.51 -2.85 -17.21
CA LEU A 20 -14.60 -4.17 -16.58
C LEU A 20 -15.78 -4.21 -15.59
N LYS A 21 -15.99 -3.12 -14.83
CA LYS A 21 -17.04 -2.98 -13.82
C LYS A 21 -18.46 -2.92 -14.41
N ASP A 22 -18.65 -2.28 -15.56
CA ASP A 22 -19.95 -2.14 -16.21
C ASP A 22 -20.25 -3.24 -17.24
N GLY A 23 -19.31 -4.17 -17.46
CA GLY A 23 -19.46 -5.28 -18.40
C GLY A 23 -19.22 -4.91 -19.86
N THR A 24 -18.74 -3.71 -20.17
CA THR A 24 -18.32 -3.34 -21.54
C THR A 24 -17.21 -4.26 -22.05
N VAL A 25 -16.33 -4.70 -21.16
CA VAL A 25 -15.28 -5.70 -21.41
C VAL A 25 -15.45 -6.84 -20.41
N GLU A 26 -15.59 -8.06 -20.92
CA GLU A 26 -15.60 -9.28 -20.11
C GLU A 26 -14.39 -10.17 -20.46
N PRO A 27 -13.73 -10.78 -19.46
CA PRO A 27 -12.78 -11.85 -19.73
C PRO A 27 -13.47 -13.09 -20.30
N ASP A 28 -12.85 -13.70 -21.31
CA ASP A 28 -13.36 -14.93 -21.90
C ASP A 28 -13.37 -16.08 -20.87
N GLY A 29 -14.45 -16.87 -20.87
CA GLY A 29 -14.62 -18.01 -19.97
C GLY A 29 -14.79 -17.69 -18.47
N ILE A 30 -14.79 -16.42 -18.05
CA ILE A 30 -14.85 -16.04 -16.62
C ILE A 30 -16.10 -15.18 -16.35
N LYS A 31 -16.74 -15.43 -15.20
CA LYS A 31 -17.77 -14.58 -14.61
C LYS A 31 -17.15 -13.85 -13.41
N LEU A 32 -16.79 -12.59 -13.59
CA LEU A 32 -16.18 -11.77 -12.54
C LEU A 32 -17.23 -11.14 -11.63
N ASN A 33 -17.06 -11.32 -10.31
CA ASN A 33 -17.75 -10.56 -9.28
C ASN A 33 -16.81 -9.45 -8.77
N ILE A 34 -17.05 -8.21 -9.20
CA ILE A 34 -16.12 -7.09 -8.97
C ILE A 34 -16.55 -6.30 -7.73
N LEU A 35 -15.64 -6.17 -6.77
CA LEU A 35 -15.85 -5.56 -5.47
C LEU A 35 -15.02 -4.27 -5.34
N THR A 36 -15.66 -3.11 -5.50
CA THR A 36 -14.97 -1.80 -5.43
C THR A 36 -15.24 -0.98 -4.17
N LYS A 37 -16.17 -1.43 -3.32
CA LYS A 37 -16.64 -0.66 -2.15
C LYS A 37 -15.79 -0.90 -0.90
N MET A 38 -14.47 -0.78 -1.03
CA MET A 38 -13.50 -0.94 0.07
C MET A 38 -12.35 0.05 -0.09
N ASP A 39 -11.85 0.59 1.01
CA ASP A 39 -10.57 1.31 0.99
C ASP A 39 -9.40 0.34 0.77
N SER A 40 -8.23 0.89 0.40
CA SER A 40 -7.05 0.09 0.11
C SER A 40 -6.57 -0.73 1.30
N THR A 41 -6.62 -0.19 2.52
CA THR A 41 -6.10 -0.88 3.71
C THR A 41 -6.96 -2.10 4.03
N THR A 42 -8.27 -1.94 4.08
CA THR A 42 -9.20 -3.06 4.29
C THR A 42 -9.08 -4.11 3.20
N ARG A 43 -9.00 -3.69 1.92
CA ARG A 43 -8.85 -4.63 0.80
C ARG A 43 -7.56 -5.45 0.90
N HIS A 44 -6.42 -4.79 1.11
CA HIS A 44 -5.14 -5.49 1.20
C HIS A 44 -5.10 -6.47 2.37
N TRP A 45 -5.63 -6.08 3.53
CA TRP A 45 -5.70 -6.94 4.71
C TRP A 45 -6.52 -8.20 4.46
N ARG A 46 -7.74 -8.04 3.93
CA ARG A 46 -8.64 -9.15 3.60
C ARG A 46 -8.06 -10.09 2.55
N PHE A 47 -7.33 -9.55 1.57
CA PHE A 47 -6.67 -10.37 0.55
C PHE A 47 -5.45 -11.12 1.11
N LEU A 48 -4.51 -10.39 1.70
CA LEU A 48 -3.21 -10.94 2.09
C LEU A 48 -3.28 -11.82 3.33
N ARG A 49 -4.12 -11.49 4.33
CA ARG A 49 -4.25 -12.28 5.56
C ARG A 49 -5.36 -13.32 5.49
N ASN A 50 -6.53 -12.94 4.99
CA ASN A 50 -7.71 -13.81 5.05
C ASN A 50 -7.96 -14.60 3.76
N GLN A 51 -7.34 -14.20 2.64
CA GLN A 51 -7.59 -14.78 1.32
C GLN A 51 -9.07 -14.70 0.93
N ASP A 52 -9.73 -13.59 1.28
CA ASP A 52 -11.16 -13.38 1.05
C ASP A 52 -11.56 -13.25 -0.43
N PHE A 53 -10.58 -13.12 -1.35
CA PHE A 53 -10.80 -12.88 -2.77
C PHE A 53 -9.88 -13.73 -3.63
N ASP A 54 -10.35 -14.13 -4.82
CA ASP A 54 -9.56 -14.87 -5.80
C ASP A 54 -8.50 -13.97 -6.45
N VAL A 55 -8.86 -12.71 -6.72
CA VAL A 55 -7.97 -11.71 -7.31
C VAL A 55 -8.15 -10.37 -6.59
N ALA A 56 -7.06 -9.66 -6.33
CA ALA A 56 -7.13 -8.31 -5.76
C ALA A 56 -6.06 -7.36 -6.29
N GLU A 57 -6.43 -6.09 -6.43
CA GLU A 57 -5.46 -5.00 -6.46
C GLU A 57 -4.78 -4.93 -5.08
N CYS A 58 -3.45 -5.11 -5.08
CA CYS A 58 -2.65 -5.21 -3.87
C CYS A 58 -1.52 -4.17 -3.85
N SER A 59 -1.07 -3.81 -2.65
CA SER A 59 0.18 -3.07 -2.48
C SER A 59 1.34 -3.90 -3.03
N CYS A 60 2.01 -3.41 -4.08
CA CYS A 60 3.24 -4.00 -4.62
C CYS A 60 4.29 -4.27 -3.53
N SER A 61 4.51 -3.33 -2.61
CA SER A 61 5.47 -3.53 -1.52
C SER A 61 5.05 -4.65 -0.56
N SER A 62 3.75 -4.82 -0.25
CA SER A 62 3.29 -5.93 0.59
C SER A 62 3.30 -7.27 -0.17
N TYR A 63 3.01 -7.25 -1.47
CA TYR A 63 3.16 -8.40 -2.35
C TYR A 63 4.61 -8.89 -2.41
N LEU A 64 5.60 -8.00 -2.47
CA LEU A 64 7.02 -8.39 -2.44
C LEU A 64 7.38 -9.13 -1.15
N VAL A 65 6.90 -8.65 0.00
CA VAL A 65 7.08 -9.33 1.30
C VAL A 65 6.37 -10.68 1.30
N ALA A 66 5.11 -10.75 0.83
CA ALA A 66 4.37 -12.00 0.72
C ALA A 66 5.09 -13.04 -0.16
N ARG A 67 5.64 -12.60 -1.30
CA ARG A 67 6.41 -13.44 -2.22
C ARG A 67 7.71 -13.94 -1.59
N ASP A 68 8.42 -13.07 -0.87
CA ASP A 68 9.65 -13.42 -0.14
C ASP A 68 9.38 -14.51 0.92
N GLN A 69 8.21 -14.46 1.55
CA GLN A 69 7.74 -15.46 2.52
C GLN A 69 7.10 -16.72 1.89
N GLY A 70 7.12 -16.86 0.56
CA GLY A 70 6.58 -18.02 -0.13
C GLY A 70 5.05 -18.14 -0.09
N MET A 71 4.33 -17.04 0.13
CA MET A 71 2.87 -17.04 0.08
C MET A 71 2.37 -17.32 -1.35
N PRO A 72 1.21 -18.00 -1.52
CA PRO A 72 0.75 -18.53 -2.80
C PRO A 72 0.07 -17.47 -3.69
N PHE A 73 0.65 -16.28 -3.82
CA PHE A 73 0.10 -15.19 -4.63
C PHE A 73 0.90 -15.00 -5.92
N GLU A 74 0.20 -14.99 -7.05
CA GLU A 74 0.79 -14.71 -8.36
C GLU A 74 0.54 -13.26 -8.78
N GLY A 75 1.56 -12.61 -9.33
CA GLY A 75 1.50 -11.20 -9.71
C GLY A 75 1.08 -11.01 -11.15
N ILE A 76 -0.03 -10.31 -11.39
CA ILE A 76 -0.38 -9.84 -12.74
C ILE A 76 0.22 -8.43 -12.92
N PRO A 77 1.04 -8.16 -13.96
CA PRO A 77 1.77 -6.91 -14.13
C PRO A 77 0.88 -5.75 -14.63
N VAL A 78 -0.23 -5.49 -13.92
CA VAL A 78 -1.20 -4.44 -14.23
C VAL A 78 -1.18 -3.41 -13.11
N PHE A 79 -0.69 -2.21 -13.44
CA PHE A 79 -0.50 -1.12 -12.47
C PHE A 79 -1.64 -0.09 -12.58
N LEU A 80 -2.72 -0.36 -11.84
CA LEU A 80 -3.96 0.44 -11.86
C LEU A 80 -3.77 1.82 -11.19
N HIS A 81 -3.13 1.85 -10.02
CA HIS A 81 -3.06 3.08 -9.23
C HIS A 81 -1.80 3.91 -9.52
N ARG A 82 -1.96 4.96 -10.34
CA ARG A 82 -0.90 5.93 -10.69
C ARG A 82 -1.18 7.30 -10.08
N ARG A 83 -0.27 7.81 -9.25
CA ARG A 83 -0.39 9.11 -8.56
C ARG A 83 0.96 9.80 -8.47
N PHE A 84 0.95 11.13 -8.43
CA PHE A 84 2.15 11.93 -8.20
C PHE A 84 2.57 11.85 -6.72
N ARG A 85 3.58 11.04 -6.42
CA ARG A 85 3.92 10.66 -5.04
C ARG A 85 4.45 11.81 -4.19
N HIS A 86 5.14 12.78 -4.77
CA HIS A 86 5.61 13.97 -4.03
C HIS A 86 4.49 14.71 -3.27
N GLY A 87 3.24 14.65 -3.74
CA GLY A 87 2.09 15.27 -3.07
C GLY A 87 1.53 14.50 -1.88
N PHE A 88 2.16 13.41 -1.44
CA PHE A 88 1.65 12.53 -0.37
C PHE A 88 2.40 12.73 0.96
N MET A 89 3.29 13.72 1.02
CA MET A 89 4.01 14.08 2.23
C MET A 89 3.48 15.39 2.79
N PHE A 90 3.16 15.36 4.07
CA PHE A 90 2.63 16.51 4.79
C PHE A 90 3.55 16.81 5.95
N ILE A 91 3.80 18.10 6.15
CA ILE A 91 4.64 18.60 7.24
C ILE A 91 3.83 19.54 8.10
N ASN A 92 4.22 19.66 9.37
CA ASN A 92 3.72 20.75 10.20
C ASN A 92 4.39 22.06 9.77
N SER A 93 3.64 22.97 9.16
CA SER A 93 4.15 24.25 8.65
C SER A 93 4.72 25.16 9.74
N GLN A 94 4.37 24.94 11.01
CA GLN A 94 4.90 25.70 12.16
C GLN A 94 6.29 25.22 12.60
N LYS A 95 6.79 24.10 12.06
CA LYS A 95 8.12 23.54 12.41
C LYS A 95 9.26 24.12 11.57
N GLY A 96 8.96 24.96 10.59
CA GLY A 96 9.98 25.73 9.85
C GLY A 96 10.84 24.92 8.87
N PHE A 97 10.37 23.75 8.42
CA PHE A 97 11.04 22.97 7.37
C PHE A 97 11.14 23.78 6.06
N LYS A 98 12.33 23.80 5.46
CA LYS A 98 12.64 24.54 4.23
C LYS A 98 13.04 23.62 3.09
N GLU A 99 13.68 22.50 3.39
CA GLU A 99 14.12 21.52 2.41
C GLU A 99 13.91 20.08 2.91
N PRO A 100 13.87 19.07 2.02
CA PRO A 100 13.66 17.68 2.44
C PRO A 100 14.69 17.17 3.46
N LYS A 101 15.94 17.67 3.43
CA LYS A 101 16.99 17.29 4.38
C LYS A 101 16.68 17.67 5.82
N ASP A 102 15.79 18.63 6.05
CA ASP A 102 15.33 18.98 7.39
C ASP A 102 14.50 17.84 8.03
N LEU A 103 14.09 16.83 7.26
CA LEU A 103 13.40 15.64 7.77
C LEU A 103 14.34 14.66 8.48
N ILE A 104 15.67 14.78 8.30
CA ILE A 104 16.63 13.90 8.98
C ILE A 104 16.46 14.02 10.51
N GLY A 105 16.30 12.89 11.18
CA GLY A 105 16.03 12.82 12.62
C GLY A 105 14.59 13.14 13.03
N CYS A 106 13.69 13.46 12.09
CA CYS A 106 12.29 13.73 12.40
C CYS A 106 11.47 12.47 12.62
N ARG A 107 10.31 12.65 13.26
CA ARG A 107 9.28 11.62 13.45
C ARG A 107 8.34 11.62 12.25
N MET A 108 8.15 10.46 11.64
CA MET A 108 7.31 10.22 10.47
C MET A 108 6.11 9.36 10.82
N GLY A 109 4.91 9.88 10.59
CA GLY A 109 3.66 9.17 10.77
C GLY A 109 3.18 8.47 9.50
N VAL A 110 2.84 7.20 9.59
CA VAL A 110 2.26 6.42 8.49
C VAL A 110 1.11 5.55 8.98
N LYS A 111 0.17 5.18 8.10
CA LYS A 111 -0.80 4.12 8.45
C LYS A 111 -0.10 2.76 8.56
N GLN A 112 0.68 2.41 7.55
CA GLN A 112 1.47 1.18 7.43
C GLN A 112 2.78 1.49 6.69
N PHE A 113 3.87 0.89 7.14
CA PHE A 113 5.20 1.06 6.58
C PHE A 113 5.36 0.34 5.21
N GLN A 114 4.72 -0.81 5.01
CA GLN A 114 4.79 -1.59 3.77
C GLN A 114 3.90 -1.06 2.64
N SER A 115 3.15 0.03 2.81
CA SER A 115 2.32 0.51 1.72
C SER A 115 3.17 0.99 0.53
N SER A 116 2.74 0.67 -0.69
CA SER A 116 3.50 1.03 -1.90
C SER A 116 3.73 2.54 -2.04
N ALA A 117 2.78 3.35 -1.56
CA ALA A 117 2.95 4.80 -1.50
C ALA A 117 4.18 5.19 -0.66
N GLN A 118 4.36 4.56 0.49
CA GLN A 118 5.47 4.83 1.40
C GLN A 118 6.79 4.30 0.85
N LEU A 119 6.79 3.14 0.17
CA LEU A 119 7.99 2.64 -0.51
C LEU A 119 8.50 3.65 -1.55
N TRP A 120 7.62 4.17 -2.41
CA TRP A 120 7.99 5.19 -3.39
C TRP A 120 8.47 6.49 -2.73
N MET A 121 7.80 6.93 -1.66
CA MET A 121 8.21 8.13 -0.92
C MET A 121 9.59 7.99 -0.30
N ARG A 122 9.90 6.84 0.32
CA ARG A 122 11.23 6.54 0.86
C ARG A 122 12.29 6.57 -0.24
N GLY A 123 12.03 5.94 -1.39
CA GLY A 123 12.94 5.95 -2.52
C GLY A 123 13.20 7.36 -3.06
N ILE A 124 12.15 8.17 -3.21
CA ILE A 124 12.29 9.57 -3.66
C ILE A 124 13.15 10.38 -2.68
N LEU A 125 12.82 10.32 -1.38
CA LEU A 125 13.57 11.04 -0.34
C LEU A 125 15.05 10.63 -0.32
N GLU A 126 15.32 9.33 -0.41
CA GLU A 126 16.67 8.80 -0.32
C GLU A 126 17.50 9.10 -1.57
N HIS A 127 16.98 8.78 -2.75
CA HIS A 127 17.73 8.85 -3.99
C HIS A 127 17.81 10.27 -4.57
N GLU A 128 16.72 11.05 -4.51
CA GLU A 128 16.67 12.37 -5.14
C GLU A 128 17.09 13.50 -4.18
N TYR A 129 16.85 13.31 -2.88
CA TYR A 129 17.07 14.37 -1.89
C TYR A 129 18.16 14.04 -0.85
N GLY A 130 18.73 12.84 -0.88
CA GLY A 130 19.76 12.42 0.06
C GLY A 130 19.26 12.36 1.50
N VAL A 131 18.02 11.93 1.69
CA VAL A 131 17.35 11.77 2.99
C VAL A 131 17.11 10.27 3.23
N PRO A 132 18.09 9.56 3.84
CA PRO A 132 17.95 8.12 4.03
C PRO A 132 16.74 7.81 4.90
N HIS A 133 15.91 6.84 4.51
CA HIS A 133 14.71 6.53 5.29
C HIS A 133 15.03 6.06 6.71
N ARG A 134 16.20 5.44 6.90
CA ARG A 134 16.73 4.99 8.21
C ARG A 134 17.19 6.14 9.11
N SER A 135 17.31 7.36 8.58
CA SER A 135 17.66 8.55 9.36
C SER A 135 16.47 9.17 10.11
N MET A 136 15.26 8.67 9.89
CA MET A 136 14.01 9.12 10.51
C MET A 136 13.47 8.10 11.51
N GLU A 137 12.57 8.54 12.39
CA GLU A 137 11.82 7.67 13.31
C GLU A 137 10.41 7.43 12.78
N TRP A 138 10.07 6.19 12.45
CA TRP A 138 8.79 5.83 11.85
C TRP A 138 7.79 5.37 12.90
N PHE A 139 6.56 5.86 12.79
CA PHE A 139 5.43 5.49 13.62
C PHE A 139 4.28 5.01 12.75
N SER A 140 3.87 3.76 12.92
CA SER A 140 2.71 3.18 12.21
C SER A 140 1.47 3.15 13.11
N GLU A 141 0.29 3.45 12.54
CA GLU A 141 -0.98 3.28 13.26
C GLU A 141 -1.48 1.84 13.27
N LEU A 142 -1.30 1.15 12.14
CA LEU A 142 -1.86 -0.17 11.89
C LEU A 142 -0.74 -1.20 11.80
N ASP A 143 -1.11 -2.45 12.07
CA ASP A 143 -0.26 -3.60 11.82
C ASP A 143 0.02 -3.73 10.32
N GLU A 144 1.20 -4.26 9.99
CA GLU A 144 1.56 -4.50 8.60
C GLU A 144 0.74 -5.62 7.98
N SER A 145 0.40 -5.44 6.70
CA SER A 145 -0.45 -6.40 5.97
C SER A 145 0.14 -7.81 6.00
N ILE A 146 1.46 -7.90 5.86
CA ILE A 146 2.25 -9.10 6.10
C ILE A 146 3.24 -8.79 7.23
N GLU A 147 3.40 -9.69 8.20
CA GLU A 147 4.38 -9.51 9.28
C GLU A 147 5.80 -9.57 8.71
N PHE A 148 6.71 -8.75 9.23
CA PHE A 148 8.10 -8.76 8.82
C PHE A 148 8.98 -8.35 9.98
N ASP A 149 10.22 -8.84 9.97
CA ASP A 149 11.23 -8.39 10.91
C ASP A 149 11.93 -7.14 10.35
N PRO A 150 11.75 -5.95 10.98
CA PRO A 150 12.47 -4.78 10.54
C PRO A 150 13.98 -4.96 10.79
N PRO A 151 14.85 -4.47 9.89
CA PRO A 151 16.28 -4.43 10.14
C PRO A 151 16.61 -3.68 11.44
N GLU A 152 17.68 -4.06 12.14
CA GLU A 152 18.04 -3.49 13.47
C GLU A 152 18.22 -1.97 13.44
N ASP A 153 18.68 -1.42 12.32
CA ASP A 153 18.92 0.00 12.10
C ASP A 153 17.70 0.76 11.55
N LEU A 154 16.54 0.10 11.44
CA LEU A 154 15.26 0.73 11.12
C LEU A 154 14.47 1.06 12.41
N LYS A 155 14.36 2.35 12.72
CA LYS A 155 13.54 2.83 13.83
C LYS A 155 12.05 2.85 13.46
N LEU A 156 11.35 1.73 13.67
CA LEU A 156 9.91 1.60 13.41
C LEU A 156 9.16 1.23 14.70
N THR A 157 8.19 2.05 15.10
CA THR A 157 7.34 1.81 16.27
C THR A 157 5.87 1.76 15.86
N ARG A 158 5.18 0.68 16.22
CA ARG A 158 3.72 0.59 16.08
C ARG A 158 3.04 1.29 17.25
N LEU A 159 2.21 2.29 16.97
CA LEU A 159 1.47 3.03 18.00
C LEU A 159 0.35 2.19 18.62
N PRO A 160 0.05 2.33 19.92
CA PRO A 160 -1.13 1.70 20.52
C PRO A 160 -2.44 2.08 19.81
N ASN A 161 -3.45 1.19 19.82
CA ASN A 161 -4.75 1.39 19.15
C ASN A 161 -5.49 2.68 19.55
N ASN A 162 -5.18 3.26 20.72
CA ASN A 162 -5.79 4.48 21.24
C ASN A 162 -5.02 5.76 20.89
N LYS A 163 -3.97 5.68 20.06
CA LYS A 163 -3.20 6.82 19.56
C LYS A 163 -3.27 6.90 18.04
N SER A 164 -3.07 8.10 17.50
CA SER A 164 -3.04 8.37 16.06
C SER A 164 -1.78 9.14 15.70
N VAL A 165 -1.24 8.88 14.50
CA VAL A 165 -0.10 9.64 13.97
C VAL A 165 -0.43 11.11 13.73
N GLU A 166 -1.72 11.44 13.56
CA GLU A 166 -2.18 12.83 13.38
C GLU A 166 -2.06 13.68 14.65
N THR A 167 -1.93 13.05 15.82
CA THR A 167 -1.91 13.71 17.14
C THR A 167 -0.57 13.60 17.88
N MET A 168 0.47 13.07 17.22
CA MET A 168 1.83 12.96 17.77
C MET A 168 2.65 14.24 17.66
#